data_AF-A0A5E4PLS6-F1
#
_entry.id   AF-A0A5E4PLS6-F1
#
_cell.length_a   1.000
_cell.length_b   1.000
_cell.length_c   1.000
_cell.angle_alpha   90.00
_cell.angle_beta   90.00
_cell.angle_gamma   90.00
#
_symmetry.space_group_name_H-M   'P 1'
#
loop_
_entity.id
_entity.type
_entity.pdbx_description
1 polymer ?
#
loop_
_entity_poly.entity_id
_entity_poly.type
_entity_poly.pdbx_seq_one_letter_code
_entity_poly.pdbx_strand_id
1 'polypeptide(L)'
;MLLNRPFQIYETELENQPQFSKFKDWCSSLKLYSSQKIGESETDKELFCGLLKFGLAIYKWPPPPNTFAVSFSGADLNHGYFSGHPKNNPENFLIRVYIVKATNLRSIEYCGKSDPYVVVSCGKRHLGNRTDYQSCTVNPIFGK
;
A
#
# COMPACT_ATOMS: atom_id res chain seq x y z
N MET A 1 25.03 7.76 -2.14
CA MET A 1 25.35 7.58 -0.71
C MET A 1 24.30 6.63 -0.13
N LEU A 2 24.55 5.32 -0.15
CA LEU A 2 23.62 4.32 0.40
C LEU A 2 23.86 4.24 1.91
N LEU A 3 22.94 4.83 2.68
CA LEU A 3 22.98 4.78 4.15
C LEU A 3 22.83 3.33 4.62
N ASN A 4 23.83 2.83 5.36
CA ASN A 4 23.77 1.62 6.19
C ASN A 4 22.74 1.83 7.33
N ARG A 5 21.46 1.89 7.00
CA ARG A 5 20.41 1.76 8.01
C ARG A 5 20.18 0.27 8.26
N PRO A 6 20.28 -0.21 9.51
CA PRO A 6 19.91 -1.58 9.83
C PRO A 6 18.44 -1.81 9.43
N PHE A 7 18.15 -2.98 8.87
CA PHE A 7 16.77 -3.36 8.57
C PHE A 7 15.99 -3.42 9.88
N GLN A 8 14.89 -2.67 9.96
CA GLN A 8 13.96 -2.76 11.08
C GLN A 8 12.95 -3.86 10.79
N ILE A 9 13.01 -4.93 11.59
CA ILE A 9 12.10 -6.07 11.52
C ILE A 9 10.94 -5.78 12.48
N TYR A 10 9.72 -5.97 11.99
CA TYR A 10 8.50 -5.83 12.78
C TYR A 10 7.89 -7.21 13.01
N GLU A 11 7.47 -7.49 14.24
CA GLU A 11 6.90 -8.79 14.62
C GLU A 11 5.47 -8.99 14.11
N THR A 12 4.78 -7.90 13.81
CA THR A 12 3.42 -7.89 13.27
C THR A 12 3.34 -7.03 12.01
N GLU A 13 2.20 -7.06 11.35
CA GLU A 13 1.96 -6.29 10.13
C GLU A 13 2.21 -4.79 10.35
N LEU A 14 2.65 -4.09 9.30
CA LEU A 14 3.07 -2.69 9.42
C LEU A 14 1.89 -1.78 9.82
N GLU A 15 0.68 -2.07 9.36
CA GLU A 15 -0.54 -1.36 9.76
C GLU A 15 -0.80 -1.43 11.28
N ASN A 16 -0.32 -2.47 11.94
CA ASN A 16 -0.50 -2.67 13.37
C ASN A 16 0.57 -1.94 14.20
N GLN A 17 1.60 -1.41 13.56
CA GLN A 17 2.63 -0.65 14.24
C GLN A 17 2.10 0.75 14.63
N PRO A 18 2.24 1.17 15.90
CA PRO A 18 1.72 2.46 16.38
C PRO A 18 2.20 3.66 15.56
N GLN A 19 3.48 3.66 15.14
CA GLN A 19 4.11 4.73 14.38
C GLN A 19 3.57 4.89 12.96
N PHE A 20 2.91 3.88 12.39
CA PHE A 20 2.34 3.94 11.04
C PHE A 20 0.85 4.27 11.03
N SER A 21 0.22 4.46 12.21
CA SER A 21 -1.16 4.93 12.33
C SER A 21 -2.15 4.17 11.43
N LYS A 22 -2.00 2.85 11.31
CA LYS A 22 -2.81 1.98 10.43
C LYS A 22 -2.78 2.36 8.96
N PHE A 23 -1.72 3.01 8.51
CA PHE A 23 -1.64 3.64 7.18
C PHE A 23 -2.84 4.54 6.88
N LYS A 24 -3.45 5.13 7.92
CA LYS A 24 -4.57 6.04 7.75
C LYS A 24 -4.09 7.28 7.02
N ASP A 25 -4.74 7.57 5.91
CA ASP A 25 -4.43 8.74 5.10
C ASP A 25 -4.91 10.04 5.77
N TRP A 26 -4.36 11.18 5.33
CA TRP A 26 -4.73 12.51 5.84
C TRP A 26 -6.12 12.95 5.38
N CYS A 27 -6.67 12.35 4.32
CA CYS A 27 -8.01 12.63 3.80
C CYS A 27 -8.84 11.36 3.58
N SER A 28 -10.15 11.55 3.55
CA SER A 28 -11.10 10.50 3.15
C SER A 28 -10.91 10.08 1.70
N SER A 29 -11.10 8.79 1.43
CA SER A 29 -11.11 8.23 0.08
C SER A 29 -12.55 7.96 -0.36
N LEU A 30 -12.96 8.54 -1.49
CA LEU A 30 -14.24 8.28 -2.14
C LEU A 30 -14.03 7.30 -3.29
N LYS A 31 -14.81 6.21 -3.34
CA LYS A 31 -14.80 5.30 -4.49
C LYS A 31 -15.53 5.94 -5.66
N LEU A 32 -14.86 6.01 -6.81
CA LEU A 32 -15.46 6.45 -8.07
C LEU A 32 -15.91 5.24 -8.89
N TYR A 33 -17.05 5.39 -9.54
CA TYR A 33 -17.67 4.38 -10.39
C TYR A 33 -17.98 4.99 -11.76
N SER A 34 -17.79 4.23 -12.83
CA SER A 34 -18.05 4.70 -14.22
C SER A 34 -19.52 4.99 -14.47
N SER A 35 -20.42 4.33 -13.73
CA SER A 35 -21.86 4.51 -13.81
C SER A 35 -22.52 4.35 -12.44
N GLN A 36 -23.83 4.61 -12.39
CA GLN A 36 -24.63 4.45 -11.18
C GLN A 36 -24.69 2.97 -10.78
N LYS A 37 -24.50 2.71 -9.48
CA LYS A 37 -24.68 1.38 -8.91
C LYS A 37 -26.13 0.95 -8.97
N ILE A 38 -26.33 -0.33 -9.26
CA ILE A 38 -27.66 -0.97 -9.27
C ILE A 38 -27.86 -1.90 -8.06
N GLY A 39 -26.84 -2.07 -7.22
CA GLY A 39 -26.93 -2.85 -5.97
C GLY A 39 -26.56 -4.32 -6.13
N GLU A 40 -26.06 -4.73 -7.30
CA GLU A 40 -25.54 -6.07 -7.56
C GLU A 40 -24.02 -6.12 -7.35
N SER A 41 -23.57 -6.91 -6.39
CA SER A 41 -22.22 -6.80 -5.84
C SER A 41 -21.07 -7.14 -6.80
N GLU A 42 -21.29 -7.99 -7.81
CA GLU A 42 -20.26 -8.35 -8.79
C GLU A 42 -20.20 -7.33 -9.93
N THR A 43 -21.35 -6.98 -10.50
CA THR A 43 -21.47 -5.94 -11.54
C THR A 43 -20.94 -4.59 -11.03
N ASP A 44 -21.28 -4.20 -9.79
CA ASP A 44 -20.81 -2.95 -9.18
C ASP A 44 -19.29 -2.93 -8.92
N LYS A 45 -18.61 -4.10 -8.85
CA LYS A 45 -17.14 -4.16 -8.76
C LYS A 45 -16.49 -3.82 -10.09
N GLU A 46 -17.07 -4.25 -11.21
CA GLU A 46 -16.55 -3.95 -12.55
C GLU A 46 -16.67 -2.47 -12.89
N LEU A 47 -17.64 -1.77 -12.29
CA LEU A 47 -17.82 -0.32 -12.43
C LEU A 47 -16.75 0.50 -11.69
N PHE A 48 -15.98 -0.10 -10.78
CA PHE A 48 -14.99 0.63 -9.98
C PHE A 48 -13.89 1.22 -10.88
N CYS A 49 -13.77 2.54 -10.88
CA CYS A 49 -12.76 3.25 -11.67
C CYS A 49 -11.56 3.71 -10.85
N GLY A 50 -11.70 3.79 -9.52
CA GLY A 50 -10.60 4.22 -8.66
C GLY A 50 -11.07 4.87 -7.37
N LEU A 51 -10.10 5.47 -6.67
CA LEU A 51 -10.31 6.22 -5.44
C LEU A 51 -9.97 7.68 -5.69
N LEU A 52 -10.92 8.57 -5.38
CA LEU A 52 -10.68 10.00 -5.26
C LEU A 52 -10.31 10.32 -3.82
N LYS A 53 -9.12 10.87 -3.63
CA LYS A 53 -8.66 11.44 -2.36
C LYS A 53 -8.66 12.95 -2.52
N PHE A 54 -9.48 13.65 -1.74
CA PHE A 54 -9.49 15.10 -1.77
C PHE A 54 -9.77 15.67 -0.38
N GLY A 55 -9.12 16.80 -0.09
CA GLY A 55 -9.43 17.65 1.05
C GLY A 55 -10.09 18.93 0.55
N LEU A 56 -11.19 19.33 1.18
CA LEU A 56 -11.83 20.62 0.94
C LEU A 56 -11.89 21.38 2.26
N ALA A 57 -11.37 22.61 2.26
CA ALA A 57 -11.42 23.50 3.41
C ALA A 57 -12.13 24.79 3.01
N ILE A 58 -13.27 25.06 3.65
CA ILE A 58 -14.06 26.28 3.46
C ILE A 58 -13.96 27.09 4.75
N TYR A 59 -13.46 28.32 4.65
CA TYR A 59 -13.29 29.22 5.78
C TYR A 59 -13.41 30.69 5.33
N LYS A 60 -13.70 31.58 6.28
CA LYS A 60 -13.78 33.02 6.01
C LYS A 60 -12.38 33.59 5.84
N TRP A 61 -12.18 34.43 4.82
CA TRP A 61 -10.92 35.11 4.55
C TRP A 61 -11.20 36.56 4.11
N PRO A 62 -10.45 37.57 4.60
CA PRO A 62 -9.33 37.49 5.54
C PRO A 62 -9.78 37.28 7.00
N PRO A 63 -8.89 36.80 7.89
CA PRO A 63 -9.17 36.70 9.31
C PRO A 63 -9.23 38.10 9.96
N PRO A 64 -9.87 38.26 11.14
CA PRO A 64 -9.90 39.53 11.84
C PRO A 64 -8.49 40.08 12.12
N PRO A 65 -8.31 41.41 12.20
CA PRO A 65 -7.03 42.01 12.57
C PRO A 65 -6.50 41.44 13.90
N ASN A 66 -5.18 41.31 14.01
CA ASN A 66 -4.49 40.76 15.20
C ASN A 66 -4.85 39.31 15.55
N THR A 67 -5.28 38.49 14.58
CA THR A 67 -5.49 37.05 14.77
C THR A 67 -4.50 36.22 13.96
N PHE A 68 -3.99 35.14 14.56
CA PHE A 68 -3.20 34.14 13.86
C PHE A 68 -4.11 33.02 13.37
N ALA A 69 -4.34 32.98 12.05
CA ALA A 69 -5.19 31.99 11.42
C ALA A 69 -4.35 30.72 11.13
N VAL A 70 -4.63 29.63 11.83
CA VAL A 70 -3.92 28.35 11.68
C VAL A 70 -4.86 27.20 11.33
N SER A 71 -4.34 26.17 10.66
CA SER A 71 -5.05 24.91 10.42
C SER A 71 -5.20 24.09 11.72
N PHE A 72 -5.93 22.97 11.67
CA PHE A 72 -6.02 22.04 12.80
C PHE A 72 -4.66 21.46 13.23
N SER A 73 -3.70 21.40 12.31
CA SER A 73 -2.32 20.96 12.59
C SER A 73 -1.40 22.11 13.04
N GLY A 74 -1.93 23.34 13.18
CA GLY A 74 -1.14 24.52 13.56
C GLY A 74 -0.38 25.19 12.41
N ALA A 75 -0.65 24.82 11.16
CA ALA A 75 0.01 25.43 9.99
C ALA A 75 -0.60 26.80 9.67
N ASP A 76 0.24 27.79 9.32
CA ASP A 76 -0.21 29.15 8.96
C ASP A 76 -1.08 29.14 7.69
N LEU A 77 -2.31 29.64 7.81
CA LEU A 77 -3.27 29.70 6.72
C LEU A 77 -2.92 30.72 5.64
N ASN A 78 -2.00 31.65 5.88
CA ASN A 78 -1.47 32.53 4.83
C ASN A 78 -0.82 31.74 3.68
N HIS A 79 -0.31 30.54 3.96
CA HIS A 79 0.26 29.64 2.96
C HIS A 79 -0.77 28.66 2.38
N GLY A 80 -2.04 28.80 2.75
CA GLY A 80 -3.13 27.90 2.40
C GLY A 80 -3.29 26.73 3.40
N TYR A 81 -4.53 26.27 3.54
CA TYR A 81 -4.91 25.23 4.51
C TYR A 81 -4.14 23.92 4.35
N PHE A 82 -3.78 23.55 3.12
CA PHE A 82 -3.11 22.29 2.82
C PHE A 82 -1.58 22.38 2.71
N SER A 83 -0.97 23.51 3.10
CA SER A 83 0.48 23.75 2.97
C SER A 83 1.37 22.68 3.64
N GLY A 84 0.91 22.04 4.73
CA GLY A 84 1.63 20.97 5.41
C GLY A 84 1.45 19.56 4.84
N HIS A 85 0.71 19.39 3.74
CA HIS A 85 0.40 18.07 3.19
C HIS A 85 1.45 17.62 2.16
N PRO A 86 1.62 16.31 1.94
CA PRO A 86 2.50 15.79 0.91
C PRO A 86 2.14 16.34 -0.48
N LYS A 87 3.16 16.61 -1.30
CA LYS A 87 2.94 17.01 -2.70
C LYS A 87 2.28 15.87 -3.47
N ASN A 88 1.28 16.19 -4.29
CA ASN A 88 0.62 15.23 -5.16
C ASN A 88 1.41 14.97 -6.46
N ASN A 89 2.71 14.71 -6.33
CA ASN A 89 3.57 14.39 -7.45
C ASN A 89 3.74 12.87 -7.54
N PRO A 90 3.83 12.30 -8.76
CA PRO A 90 4.23 10.92 -8.92
C PRO A 90 5.62 10.70 -8.31
N GLU A 91 5.72 9.78 -7.36
CA GLU A 91 6.98 9.43 -6.71
C GLU A 91 7.37 7.99 -7.09
N ASN A 92 8.66 7.77 -7.36
CA ASN A 92 9.17 6.44 -7.70
C ASN A 92 9.55 5.68 -6.43
N PHE A 93 8.94 4.53 -6.22
CA PHE A 93 9.27 3.64 -5.12
C PHE A 93 10.02 2.40 -5.62
N LEU A 94 11.09 2.02 -4.91
CA LEU A 94 11.74 0.72 -5.09
C LEU A 94 11.24 -0.23 -4.01
N ILE A 95 10.51 -1.26 -4.41
CA ILE A 95 10.06 -2.32 -3.52
C ILE A 95 11.01 -3.52 -3.69
N ARG A 96 11.60 -4.00 -2.60
CA ARG A 96 12.37 -5.25 -2.56
C ARG A 96 11.58 -6.29 -1.80
N VAL A 97 11.31 -7.40 -2.46
CA VAL A 97 10.62 -8.56 -1.87
C VAL A 97 11.65 -9.66 -1.76
N TYR A 98 11.87 -10.15 -0.54
CA TYR A 98 12.76 -11.27 -0.27
C TYR A 98 11.92 -12.49 0.00
N ILE A 99 12.11 -13.53 -0.79
CA ILE A 99 11.43 -14.81 -0.61
C ILE A 99 12.48 -15.78 -0.09
N VAL A 100 12.46 -15.99 1.21
CA VAL A 100 13.49 -16.77 1.90
C VAL A 100 13.19 -18.26 1.80
N LYS A 101 12.04 -18.69 2.33
CA LYS A 101 11.62 -20.10 2.37
C LYS A 101 10.11 -20.24 2.49
N ALA A 102 9.60 -21.43 2.20
CA ALA A 102 8.29 -21.88 2.65
C ALA A 102 8.44 -23.11 3.55
N THR A 103 7.43 -23.39 4.38
CA THR A 103 7.44 -24.53 5.30
C THR A 103 6.11 -25.26 5.26
N ASN A 104 6.14 -26.58 5.36
CA ASN A 104 4.98 -27.45 5.44
C ASN A 104 3.97 -27.24 4.29
N LEU A 105 4.47 -27.08 3.06
CA LEU A 105 3.62 -27.02 1.87
C LEU A 105 2.81 -28.33 1.72
N ARG A 106 1.57 -28.21 1.24
CA ARG A 106 0.71 -29.37 0.98
C ARG A 106 1.36 -30.22 -0.12
N SER A 107 1.64 -31.49 0.18
CA SER A 107 2.04 -32.45 -0.86
C SER A 107 0.84 -32.73 -1.77
N ILE A 108 0.98 -32.44 -3.06
CA ILE A 108 -0.02 -32.79 -4.07
C ILE A 108 0.22 -34.22 -4.59
N GLU A 109 1.44 -34.73 -4.46
CA GLU A 109 1.81 -36.03 -5.02
C GLU A 109 1.67 -37.18 -4.00
N TYR A 110 1.34 -38.37 -4.53
CA TYR A 110 1.24 -39.64 -3.78
C TYR A 110 2.51 -39.99 -2.97
N CYS A 111 3.66 -39.41 -3.32
CA CYS A 111 4.95 -39.64 -2.67
C CYS A 111 5.23 -38.73 -1.46
N GLY A 112 4.32 -37.80 -1.11
CA GLY A 112 4.50 -36.89 0.03
C GLY A 112 5.45 -35.72 -0.23
N LYS A 113 5.81 -35.47 -1.50
CA LYS A 113 6.71 -34.40 -1.95
C LYS A 113 6.05 -33.55 -3.04
N SER A 114 6.62 -32.39 -3.32
CA SER A 114 6.13 -31.47 -4.36
C SER A 114 7.31 -30.68 -4.93
N ASP A 115 7.09 -30.06 -6.09
CA ASP A 115 8.07 -29.22 -6.80
C ASP A 115 7.66 -27.74 -6.72
N PRO A 116 7.75 -27.10 -5.55
CA PRO A 116 7.31 -25.72 -5.37
C PRO A 116 8.18 -24.72 -6.16
N TYR A 117 7.53 -23.69 -6.69
CA TYR A 117 8.14 -22.52 -7.31
C TYR A 117 7.41 -21.26 -6.84
N VAL A 118 8.00 -20.08 -7.08
CA VAL A 118 7.41 -18.81 -6.64
C VAL A 118 7.25 -17.88 -7.83
N VAL A 119 6.08 -17.24 -7.88
CA VAL A 119 5.78 -16.17 -8.82
C VAL A 119 5.34 -14.95 -8.02
N VAL A 120 6.02 -13.82 -8.22
CA VAL A 120 5.66 -12.52 -7.64
C VAL A 120 4.99 -11.69 -8.72
N SER A 121 3.81 -11.18 -8.44
CA SER A 121 3.04 -10.38 -9.40
C SER A 121 2.73 -9.00 -8.82
N CYS A 122 2.96 -7.95 -9.61
CA CYS A 122 2.62 -6.57 -9.26
C CYS A 122 2.06 -5.86 -10.50
N GLY A 123 0.73 -5.69 -10.53
CA GLY A 123 0.03 -5.19 -11.72
C GLY A 123 0.29 -6.10 -12.92
N LYS A 124 0.83 -5.53 -14.00
CA LYS A 124 1.17 -6.27 -15.24
C LYS A 124 2.53 -6.99 -15.19
N ARG A 125 3.30 -6.84 -14.11
CA ARG A 125 4.64 -7.44 -13.98
C ARG A 125 4.52 -8.77 -13.25
N HIS A 126 5.11 -9.82 -13.83
CA HIS A 126 5.25 -11.13 -13.23
C HIS A 126 6.73 -11.51 -13.20
N LEU A 127 7.22 -11.94 -12.04
CA LEU A 127 8.59 -12.37 -11.80
C LEU A 127 8.57 -13.81 -11.28
N GLY A 128 9.49 -14.64 -11.78
CA GLY A 128 9.53 -16.07 -11.47
C GLY A 128 8.72 -16.90 -12.48
N ASN A 129 9.07 -18.17 -12.59
CA ASN A 129 8.47 -19.12 -13.50
C ASN A 129 8.48 -20.52 -12.89
N ARG A 130 7.82 -21.47 -13.57
CA ARG A 130 7.75 -22.87 -13.12
C ARG A 130 9.09 -23.61 -13.30
N THR A 131 9.98 -23.14 -14.16
CA THR A 131 11.27 -23.82 -14.41
C THR A 131 12.24 -23.65 -13.24
N ASP A 132 12.09 -22.59 -12.45
CA ASP A 132 12.87 -22.31 -11.24
C ASP A 132 12.30 -23.01 -9.99
N TYR A 133 11.83 -24.25 -10.14
CA TYR A 133 11.27 -25.01 -9.03
C TYR A 133 12.35 -25.56 -8.09
N GLN A 134 11.98 -25.82 -6.84
CA GLN A 134 12.77 -26.62 -5.91
C GLN A 134 12.26 -28.04 -5.88
N SER A 135 13.13 -29.00 -6.18
CA SER A 135 12.70 -30.38 -6.41
C SER A 135 12.32 -31.09 -5.12
N CYS A 136 11.20 -31.81 -5.15
CA CYS A 136 10.87 -32.87 -4.20
C CYS A 136 10.93 -32.44 -2.71
N THR A 137 10.40 -31.25 -2.41
CA THR A 137 10.41 -30.69 -1.05
C THR A 137 9.11 -29.96 -0.71
N VAL A 138 8.67 -30.10 0.54
CA VAL A 138 7.58 -29.31 1.13
C VAL A 138 8.10 -28.14 1.97
N ASN A 139 9.43 -27.99 2.07
CA ASN A 139 10.13 -26.95 2.81
C ASN A 139 11.19 -26.26 1.92
N PRO A 140 10.81 -25.65 0.79
CA PRO A 140 11.77 -25.06 -0.13
C PRO A 140 12.47 -23.84 0.47
N ILE A 141 13.77 -23.72 0.21
CA ILE A 141 14.57 -22.50 0.44
C ILE A 141 14.82 -21.88 -0.92
N PHE A 142 14.37 -20.65 -1.11
CA PHE A 142 14.50 -19.92 -2.37
C PHE A 142 15.69 -18.96 -2.33
N GLY A 143 15.84 -18.21 -1.23
CA GLY A 143 16.96 -17.27 -1.03
C GLY A 143 17.05 -16.18 -2.11
N LYS A 144 15.92 -15.76 -2.66
CA LYS A 144 15.81 -14.76 -3.75
C LYS A 144 15.33 -13.41 -3.21
#